data_AF-A0AAV6TGD3-F1
#
_entry.id   AF-A0AAV6TGD3-F1
#
_cell.length_a   1.000
_cell.length_b   1.000
_cell.length_c   1.000
_cell.angle_alpha   90.00
_cell.angle_beta   90.00
_cell.angle_gamma   90.00
#
_symmetry.space_group_name_H-M   'P 1'
#
loop_
_entity.id
_entity.type
_entity.pdbx_description
1 polymer ?
#
loop_
_entity_poly.entity_id
_entity_poly.type
_entity_poly.pdbx_seq_one_letter_code
_entity_poly.pdbx_strand_id
1 'polypeptide(L)' 'TGNTVIKSVKVLKDHGVKEDNIILLNLFCTPHAANSVMRAYPAMTILTSEVHPVAPNHFGQNATRSYKEFLRL' A
#
# COMPACT_ATOMS: atom_id res chain seq x y z
N THR A 1 4.57 -7.53 2.84
CA THR A 1 5.99 -7.42 2.43
C THR A 1 6.36 -6.00 1.99
N GLY A 2 5.48 -5.25 1.32
CA GLY A 2 5.75 -3.85 0.93
C GLY A 2 6.42 -3.68 -0.45
N ASN A 3 6.73 -4.78 -1.13
CA ASN A 3 7.50 -4.78 -2.39
C ASN A 3 6.86 -3.96 -3.51
N THR A 4 5.52 -4.02 -3.66
CA THR A 4 4.82 -3.25 -4.69
C THR A 4 4.97 -1.76 -4.47
N VAL A 5 4.76 -1.31 -3.23
CA VAL A 5 4.94 0.10 -2.85
C VAL A 5 6.37 0.54 -3.13
N ILE A 6 7.36 -0.26 -2.73
CA ILE A 6 8.78 0.08 -2.93
C ILE A 6 9.10 0.28 -4.44
N LYS A 7 8.61 -0.62 -5.30
CA LYS A 7 8.80 -0.48 -6.75
C LYS A 7 8.10 0.77 -7.29
N SER A 8 6.88 1.05 -6.85
CA SER A 8 6.13 2.25 -7.28
C SER A 8 6.82 3.54 -6.85
N VAL A 9 7.29 3.63 -5.61
CA VAL A 9 8.00 4.80 -5.09
C VAL A 9 9.33 5.01 -5.82
N LYS A 10 10.06 3.93 -6.17
CA LYS A 10 11.25 4.03 -7.02
C LYS A 10 10.96 4.73 -8.35
N VAL A 11 9.88 4.33 -9.04
CA VAL A 11 9.50 4.97 -10.31
C VAL A 11 9.21 6.47 -10.13
N LEU A 12 8.53 6.85 -9.05
CA LEU A 12 8.27 8.27 -8.74
C LEU A 12 9.56 9.06 -8.51
N LYS A 13 10.49 8.48 -7.72
CA LYS A 13 11.82 9.08 -7.45
C LYS A 13 12.63 9.22 -8.74
N ASP A 14 12.61 8.21 -9.62
CA ASP A 14 13.30 8.22 -10.91
C ASP A 14 12.78 9.35 -11.83
N HIS A 15 11.54 9.81 -11.63
CA HIS A 15 10.93 10.96 -12.34
C HIS A 15 11.02 12.29 -11.56
N GLY A 16 11.87 12.35 -10.52
CA GLY A 16 12.16 13.60 -9.80
C GLY A 16 11.15 13.97 -8.71
N VAL A 17 10.22 13.09 -8.35
CA VAL A 17 9.31 13.34 -7.22
C VAL A 17 10.11 13.27 -5.91
N LYS A 18 10.02 14.32 -5.08
CA LYS A 18 10.61 14.35 -3.74
C LYS A 18 9.91 13.35 -2.83
N GLU A 19 10.66 12.65 -2.00
CA GLU A 19 10.15 11.54 -1.17
C GLU A 19 9.16 12.01 -0.10
N ASP A 20 9.49 13.14 0.49
CA ASP A 20 8.74 13.96 1.44
C ASP A 20 7.43 14.51 0.86
N ASN A 21 7.25 14.47 -0.47
CA ASN A 21 5.98 14.77 -1.13
C ASN A 21 5.13 13.52 -1.43
N ILE A 22 5.59 12.32 -1.05
CA ILE A 22 4.87 11.07 -1.32
C ILE A 22 4.09 10.66 -0.05
N ILE A 23 2.81 10.37 -0.23
CA ILE A 23 1.94 9.85 0.82
C ILE A 23 1.40 8.48 0.38
N LEU A 24 1.74 7.44 1.12
CA LEU A 24 1.12 6.13 0.97
C LEU A 24 -0.18 6.11 1.77
N LEU A 25 -1.31 6.14 1.08
CA LEU A 25 -2.63 5.91 1.67
C LEU A 25 -3.03 4.44 1.50
N ASN A 26 -3.28 3.74 2.61
CA ASN A 26 -3.69 2.33 2.57
C ASN A 26 -4.62 1.97 3.74
N LEU A 27 -5.49 0.97 3.55
CA LEU A 27 -6.46 0.60 4.58
C LEU A 27 -5.82 -0.16 5.75
N PHE A 28 -4.98 -1.13 5.44
CA PHE A 28 -4.30 -1.94 6.44
C PHE A 28 -2.85 -2.21 6.03
N CYS A 29 -1.98 -2.45 6.99
CA CYS A 29 -0.67 -3.04 6.74
C CYS A 29 -0.24 -3.97 7.88
N THR A 30 0.78 -4.80 7.60
CA THR A 30 1.49 -5.53 8.65
C THR A 30 2.68 -4.71 9.16
N PRO A 31 3.07 -4.83 10.44
CA PRO A 31 4.25 -4.15 10.96
C PRO A 31 5.51 -4.41 10.13
N HIS A 32 5.67 -5.66 9.66
CA HIS A 32 6.77 -6.03 8.78
C HIS A 32 6.76 -5.25 7.45
N ALA A 33 5.58 -5.07 6.83
CA ALA A 33 5.46 -4.31 5.59
C ALA A 33 5.72 -2.81 5.80
N ALA A 34 5.16 -2.21 6.85
CA ALA A 34 5.38 -0.81 7.20
C ALA A 34 6.86 -0.52 7.44
N ASN A 35 7.52 -1.32 8.27
CA ASN A 35 8.95 -1.18 8.55
C ASN A 35 9.83 -1.37 7.31
N SER A 36 9.44 -2.25 6.39
CA SER A 36 10.15 -2.42 5.12
C SER A 36 10.09 -1.14 4.27
N VAL A 37 8.90 -0.55 4.15
CA VAL A 37 8.68 0.69 3.38
C VAL A 37 9.38 1.89 4.04
N MET A 38 9.24 2.07 5.36
CA MET A 38 9.88 3.18 6.08
C MET A 38 11.40 3.12 6.05
N ARG A 39 12.00 1.91 6.03
CA ARG A 39 13.46 1.78 5.86
C ARG A 39 13.93 2.12 4.45
N ALA A 40 13.10 1.83 3.44
CA ALA A 40 13.42 2.17 2.06
C ALA A 40 13.23 3.66 1.75
N TYR A 41 12.22 4.29 2.36
CA TYR A 41 11.83 5.68 2.12
C TYR A 41 11.46 6.39 3.43
N PRO A 42 12.46 6.77 4.25
CA PRO A 42 12.23 7.33 5.59
C PRO A 42 11.61 8.73 5.60
N ALA A 43 11.68 9.49 4.50
CA ALA A 43 11.05 10.81 4.41
C ALA A 43 9.58 10.74 3.95
N MET A 44 9.12 9.57 3.47
CA MET A 44 7.77 9.37 2.98
C MET A 44 6.76 9.24 4.14
N THR A 45 5.54 9.76 3.96
CA THR A 45 4.46 9.60 4.95
C THR A 45 3.60 8.38 4.62
N ILE A 46 3.28 7.56 5.64
CA ILE A 46 2.33 6.44 5.53
C ILE A 46 1.09 6.78 6.37
N LEU A 47 -0.07 6.81 5.73
CA LEU A 47 -1.36 6.97 6.38
C LEU A 47 -2.15 5.67 6.24
N THR A 48 -2.34 4.97 7.36
CA THR A 48 -3.06 3.69 7.39
C THR A 48 -4.16 3.67 8.45
N SER A 49 -5.28 3.02 8.15
CA SER A 49 -6.39 2.91 9.10
C SER A 49 -6.11 1.85 10.17
N GLU A 50 -5.46 0.73 9.80
CA GLU A 50 -5.19 -0.37 10.72
C GLU A 50 -3.78 -0.96 10.51
N VAL A 51 -3.14 -1.35 11.61
CA VAL A 51 -1.90 -2.14 11.59
C VAL A 51 -2.19 -3.47 12.28
N HIS A 52 -2.10 -4.56 11.53
CA HIS A 52 -2.46 -5.89 12.02
C HIS A 52 -1.35 -6.91 11.73
N PRO A 53 -1.04 -7.87 12.63
CA PRO A 53 0.07 -8.82 12.44
C PRO A 53 -0.05 -9.67 11.17
N VAL A 54 -1.29 -10.00 10.79
CA VAL A 54 -1.62 -10.82 9.63
C VAL A 54 -2.31 -9.96 8.59
N ALA A 55 -1.88 -10.10 7.33
CA ALA A 55 -2.57 -9.47 6.22
C ALA A 55 -4.02 -10.00 6.15
N PRO A 56 -5.04 -9.13 6.13
CA PRO A 56 -6.41 -9.58 6.03
C PRO A 56 -6.65 -10.18 4.64
N ASN A 57 -6.56 -11.52 4.56
CA ASN A 57 -6.73 -12.29 3.33
C ASN A 57 -8.17 -12.25 2.77
N HIS A 58 -9.12 -11.70 3.54
CA HIS A 58 -10.52 -11.56 3.15
C HIS A 58 -10.81 -10.34 2.26
N PHE A 59 -9.92 -9.33 2.23
CA PHE A 59 -10.20 -8.08 1.51
C PHE A 59 -10.21 -8.25 -0.02
N GLY A 60 -9.40 -9.18 -0.54
CA GLY A 60 -9.39 -9.51 -1.98
C GLY A 60 -10.71 -10.12 -2.46
N GLN A 61 -11.39 -10.89 -1.61
CA GLN A 61 -12.62 -11.60 -2.00
C GLN A 61 -13.81 -10.65 -2.20
N ASN A 62 -13.93 -9.62 -1.36
CA ASN A 62 -15.02 -8.63 -1.46
C ASN A 62 -14.83 -7.68 -2.65
N ALA A 63 -13.60 -7.25 -2.94
CA ALA A 63 -13.32 -6.41 -4.11
C ALA A 63 -13.64 -7.15 -5.43
N THR A 64 -13.31 -8.44 -5.52
CA THR A 64 -13.68 -9.26 -6.68
C THR A 64 -15.18 -9.54 -6.75
N ARG A 65 -15.87 -9.65 -5.61
CA ARG A 65 -17.32 -9.86 -5.55
C ARG A 65 -18.10 -8.64 -6.06
N SER A 66 -17.68 -7.43 -5.70
CA SER A 66 -18.34 -6.19 -6.16
C SER A 66 -18.31 -6.02 -7.69
N TYR A 67 -17.19 -6.40 -8.34
CA TYR A 67 -17.10 -6.38 -9.80
C TYR A 67 -17.99 -7.43 -10.48
N LYS A 68 -18.16 -8.60 -9.86
CA LYS A 68 -19.05 -9.66 -10.38
C LYS A 68 -20.54 -9.32 -10.24
N GLU A 69 -20.93 -8.57 -9.21
CA GLU A 69 -22.32 -8.07 -9.10
C GLU A 69 -22.59 -6.89 -10.05
N PHE A 70 -21.59 -6.04 -10.31
CA PHE A 70 -21.71 -4.93 -11.26
C PHE A 70 -21.82 -5.40 -12.73
N LEU A 71 -21.16 -6.50 -13.10
CA LEU A 71 -21.21 -7.09 -14.46
C LEU A 71 -22.39 -8.06 -14.68
N ARG A 72 -23.36 -8.10 -13.75
CA ARG A 72 -24.62 -8.86 -13.89
C ARG A 72 -25.79 -8.02 -14.41
N LEU A 73 -25.50 -6.89 -15.06
CA LEU A 73 -26.42 -6.16 -15.95
C LEU A 73 -26.12 -6.52 -17.40
#